data_AF-A0A142XLG2-F1
#
_entry.id   AF-A0A142XLG2-F1
#
_cell.length_a   1.000
_cell.length_b   1.000
_cell.length_c   1.000
_cell.angle_alpha   90.00
_cell.angle_beta   90.00
_cell.angle_gamma   90.00
#
_symmetry.space_group_name_H-M   'P 1'
#
loop_
_entity.id
_entity.type
_entity.pdbx_description
1 polymer ?
#
loop_
_entity_poly.entity_id
_entity_poly.type
_entity_poly.pdbx_seq_one_letter_code
_entity_poly.pdbx_strand_id
1 'polypeptide(L)'
;MVYLNALADDAEKQGFVAALAVEVYRWMIASGGSAGRPRLLFYLDEARDYLPAGTAQPPAKKPLLRLFAQGRKYGVACLVCTQSPRSVDYNVFSNCSTNTTARV
;
A
#
# COMPACT_ATOMS: atom_id res chain seq x y z
N MET A 1 8.21 -11.81 2.60
CA MET A 1 6.87 -12.10 2.04
C MET A 1 5.99 -12.51 3.21
N VAL A 2 4.84 -11.84 3.41
CA VAL A 2 3.92 -12.15 4.52
C VAL A 2 2.72 -12.89 3.94
N TYR A 3 2.38 -14.04 4.50
CA TYR A 3 1.27 -14.87 4.04
C TYR A 3 -0.01 -14.54 4.82
N LEU A 4 -0.96 -13.86 4.17
CA LEU A 4 -2.18 -13.36 4.82
C LEU A 4 -3.29 -14.41 4.94
N ASN A 5 -3.22 -15.51 4.18
CA ASN A 5 -4.27 -16.54 4.20
C ASN A 5 -4.21 -17.44 5.45
N ALA A 6 -3.22 -17.23 6.33
CA ALA A 6 -3.22 -17.84 7.66
C ALA A 6 -4.17 -17.13 8.65
N LEU A 7 -4.67 -15.94 8.30
CA LEU A 7 -5.63 -15.19 9.11
C LEU A 7 -7.06 -15.69 8.85
N ALA A 8 -7.90 -15.68 9.88
CA ALA A 8 -9.18 -16.39 9.90
C ALA A 8 -10.25 -15.73 9.04
N ASP A 9 -10.26 -14.39 8.97
CA ASP A 9 -11.22 -13.62 8.20
C ASP A 9 -10.60 -12.38 7.54
N ASP A 10 -11.39 -11.72 6.69
CA ASP A 10 -10.92 -10.53 5.98
C ASP A 10 -10.77 -9.32 6.92
N ALA A 11 -11.47 -9.27 8.05
CA ALA A 11 -11.30 -8.19 9.03
C ALA A 11 -9.93 -8.27 9.70
N GLU A 12 -9.45 -9.48 10.04
CA GLU A 12 -8.11 -9.72 10.54
C GLU A 12 -7.04 -9.37 9.51
N LYS A 13 -7.24 -9.74 8.24
CA LYS A 13 -6.33 -9.35 7.15
C LYS A 13 -6.23 -7.83 7.03
N GLN A 14 -7.37 -7.14 7.03
CA GLN A 14 -7.41 -5.68 6.98
C GLN A 14 -6.74 -5.04 8.20
N GLY A 15 -7.00 -5.56 9.40
CA GLY A 15 -6.38 -5.10 10.64
C GLY A 15 -4.87 -5.28 10.63
N PHE A 16 -4.39 -6.44 10.20
CA PHE A 16 -2.97 -6.75 10.07
C PHE A 16 -2.29 -5.82 9.07
N VAL A 17 -2.85 -5.66 7.86
CA VAL A 17 -2.27 -4.77 6.83
C VAL A 17 -2.27 -3.32 7.30
N ALA A 18 -3.33 -2.88 8.00
CA ALA A 18 -3.37 -1.55 8.61
C ALA A 18 -2.26 -1.36 9.65
N ALA A 19 -2.08 -2.31 10.56
CA ALA A 19 -1.04 -2.26 11.58
C ALA A 19 0.36 -2.27 10.95
N LEU A 20 0.59 -3.14 9.97
CA LEU A 20 1.86 -3.22 9.24
C LEU A 20 2.18 -1.89 8.52
N ALA A 21 1.19 -1.30 7.83
CA ALA A 21 1.38 -0.02 7.15
C ALA A 21 1.70 1.11 8.15
N VAL A 22 1.09 1.10 9.33
CA VAL A 22 1.40 2.05 10.42
C VAL A 22 2.82 1.85 10.94
N GLU A 23 3.25 0.61 11.15
CA GLU A 23 4.61 0.33 11.65
C GLU A 23 5.68 0.68 10.62
N VAL A 24 5.45 0.39 9.33
CA VAL A 24 6.33 0.84 8.25
C VAL A 24 6.39 2.37 8.19
N TYR A 25 5.25 3.04 8.35
CA TYR A 25 5.20 4.50 8.41
C TYR A 25 5.98 5.04 9.61
N ARG A 26 5.86 4.45 10.79
CA ARG A 26 6.64 4.84 11.97
C ARG A 26 8.14 4.66 11.73
N TRP A 27 8.53 3.51 11.19
CA TRP A 27 9.91 3.21 10.84
C TRP A 27 10.48 4.16 9.80
N MET A 28 9.73 4.51 8.75
CA MET A 28 10.23 5.40 7.69
C MET A 28 10.49 6.82 8.22
N ILE A 29 9.64 7.30 9.15
CA ILE A 29 9.82 8.60 9.81
C ILE A 29 11.05 8.56 10.73
N ALA A 30 11.20 7.50 11.54
CA ALA A 30 12.34 7.32 12.43
C ALA A 30 13.68 7.19 11.65
N SER A 31 13.64 6.58 10.46
CA SER A 31 14.80 6.38 9.60
C SER A 31 15.27 7.65 8.88
N GLY A 32 14.54 8.77 9.00
CA GLY A 32 14.87 10.04 8.34
C GLY A 32 14.69 10.03 6.82
N GLY A 33 14.90 11.18 6.17
CA GLY A 33 14.80 11.27 4.71
C GLY A 33 15.81 10.38 4.01
N SER A 34 15.44 9.79 2.87
CA SER A 34 16.39 9.10 2.00
C SER A 34 16.76 10.04 0.86
N ALA A 35 18.06 10.26 0.63
CA ALA A 35 18.57 11.09 -0.47
C ALA A 35 18.37 10.41 -1.85
N GLY A 36 17.12 10.03 -2.16
CA GLY A 36 16.72 9.39 -3.41
C GLY A 36 16.91 7.86 -3.47
N ARG A 37 17.42 7.20 -2.42
CA ARG A 37 17.69 5.75 -2.45
C ARG A 37 16.54 4.95 -1.82
N PRO A 38 15.95 3.95 -2.51
CA PRO A 38 14.98 3.06 -1.88
C PRO A 38 15.67 2.17 -0.84
N ARG A 39 15.06 2.06 0.33
CA ARG A 39 15.47 1.23 1.49
C ARG A 39 14.50 0.07 1.74
N LEU A 40 13.24 0.24 1.35
CA LEU A 40 12.19 -0.75 1.50
C LEU A 40 11.29 -0.73 0.26
N LEU A 41 10.89 -1.91 -0.22
CA LEU A 41 9.81 -2.07 -1.18
C LEU A 41 8.59 -2.64 -0.45
N PHE A 42 7.52 -1.85 -0.37
CA PHE A 42 6.22 -2.29 0.09
C PHE A 42 5.42 -2.81 -1.11
N TYR A 43 5.20 -4.11 -1.15
CA TYR A 43 4.45 -4.77 -2.22
C TYR A 43 3.07 -5.20 -1.70
N LEU A 44 2.02 -4.83 -2.42
CA LEU A 44 0.64 -5.20 -2.14
C LEU A 44 0.00 -5.85 -3.36
N ASP A 45 -0.34 -7.13 -3.23
CA ASP A 45 -1.14 -7.84 -4.21
C ASP A 45 -2.64 -7.70 -3.93
N GLU A 46 -3.47 -7.84 -4.96
CA GLU A 46 -4.92 -7.61 -4.98
C GLU A 46 -5.34 -6.33 -4.23
N ALA A 47 -4.84 -5.20 -4.72
CA ALA A 47 -5.01 -3.88 -4.12
C ALA A 47 -6.47 -3.45 -3.87
N ARG A 48 -7.39 -3.97 -4.68
CA ARG A 48 -8.82 -3.68 -4.63
C ARG A 48 -9.40 -3.88 -3.22
N ASP A 49 -8.97 -4.93 -2.54
CA ASP A 49 -9.54 -5.34 -1.26
C ASP A 49 -9.17 -4.36 -0.15
N TYR A 50 -7.99 -3.73 -0.25
CA TYR A 50 -7.46 -2.80 0.76
C TYR A 50 -7.64 -1.33 0.38
N LEU A 51 -7.73 -1.04 -0.92
CA LEU A 51 -7.80 0.30 -1.50
C LEU A 51 -8.99 0.42 -2.45
N PRO A 52 -10.23 0.09 -2.03
CA PRO A 52 -11.38 0.13 -2.92
C PRO A 52 -11.67 1.57 -3.37
N ALA A 53 -12.08 1.72 -4.62
CA ALA A 53 -12.61 2.98 -5.15
C ALA A 53 -13.92 3.38 -4.46
N GLY A 54 -14.25 4.68 -4.53
CA GLY A 54 -15.49 5.21 -3.96
C GLY A 54 -15.43 5.45 -2.45
N THR A 55 -16.57 5.27 -1.78
CA THR A 55 -16.79 5.67 -0.37
C THR A 55 -16.39 4.61 0.65
N ALA A 56 -16.09 3.39 0.23
CA ALA A 56 -15.64 2.32 1.12
C ALA A 56 -14.32 2.72 1.82
N GLN A 57 -14.28 2.53 3.13
CA GLN A 57 -13.16 2.91 4.01
C GLN A 57 -12.76 1.75 4.92
N PRO A 58 -12.17 0.67 4.36
CA PRO A 58 -11.65 -0.41 5.19
C PRO A 58 -10.47 0.11 6.05
N PRO A 59 -10.17 -0.55 7.17
CA PRO A 59 -9.14 -0.10 8.12
C PRO A 59 -7.77 0.18 7.49
N ALA A 60 -7.36 -0.63 6.50
CA ALA A 60 -6.06 -0.51 5.84
C ALA A 60 -5.94 0.69 4.88
N LYS A 61 -7.06 1.22 4.36
CA LYS A 61 -7.06 2.21 3.28
C LYS A 61 -6.30 3.49 3.66
N LYS A 62 -6.64 4.11 4.79
CA LYS A 62 -6.02 5.37 5.22
C LYS A 62 -4.51 5.23 5.51
N PRO A 63 -4.05 4.22 6.29
CA PRO A 63 -2.63 3.96 6.47
C PRO A 63 -1.87 3.75 5.15
N LEU A 64 -2.41 2.94 4.24
CA LEU A 64 -1.78 2.66 2.95
C LEU A 64 -1.68 3.90 2.08
N LEU A 65 -2.74 4.71 1.97
CA LEU A 65 -2.70 5.96 1.20
C LEU A 65 -1.65 6.94 1.75
N ARG A 66 -1.49 7.03 3.07
CA ARG A 66 -0.42 7.86 3.68
C ARG A 66 0.96 7.31 3.34
N LEU A 67 1.13 5.99 3.37
CA LEU A 67 2.38 5.33 2.99
C LEU A 67 2.73 5.62 1.53
N PHE A 68 1.78 5.51 0.61
CA PHE A 68 2.00 5.82 -0.81
C PHE A 68 2.32 7.29 -1.07
N ALA A 69 1.62 8.21 -0.39
CA ALA A 69 1.83 9.63 -0.57
C ALA A 69 3.19 10.12 -0.07
N GLN A 70 3.73 9.52 1.00
CA GLN A 70 4.95 10.01 1.66
C GLN A 70 6.17 9.10 1.50
N GLY A 71 5.98 7.82 1.13
CA GLY A 71 7.02 6.81 1.15
C GLY A 71 8.28 7.19 0.38
N ARG A 72 8.13 7.82 -0.79
CA ARG A 72 9.25 8.26 -1.65
C ARG A 72 10.26 9.14 -0.91
N LYS A 73 9.80 10.08 -0.07
CA LYS A 73 10.67 10.99 0.71
C LYS A 73 11.56 10.22 1.70
N TYR A 74 11.07 9.10 2.21
CA TYR A 74 11.73 8.28 3.22
C TYR A 74 12.33 7.00 2.64
N GLY A 75 12.46 6.90 1.30
CA GLY A 75 13.03 5.72 0.65
C GLY A 75 12.15 4.46 0.76
N VAL A 76 10.85 4.61 0.97
CA VAL A 76 9.89 3.49 0.85
C VAL A 76 9.31 3.53 -0.56
N ALA A 77 9.74 2.59 -1.39
CA ALA A 77 9.12 2.32 -2.68
C ALA A 77 7.85 1.49 -2.46
N CYS A 78 6.84 1.70 -3.29
CA CYS A 78 5.57 1.02 -3.19
C CYS A 78 5.18 0.42 -4.54
N LEU A 79 4.77 -0.85 -4.54
CA LEU A 79 4.31 -1.57 -5.71
C LEU A 79 2.95 -2.20 -5.41
N VAL A 80 2.01 -1.98 -6.32
CA VAL A 80 0.61 -2.37 -6.16
C VAL A 80 0.18 -3.16 -7.38
N CYS A 81 -0.44 -4.32 -7.16
CA CYS A 81 -0.98 -5.19 -8.22
C CYS A 81 -2.49 -5.37 -8.05
N THR A 82 -3.22 -5.39 -9.16
CA THR A 82 -4.67 -5.60 -9.18
C THR A 82 -5.12 -6.09 -10.56
N GLN A 83 -6.14 -6.94 -10.59
CA GLN A 83 -6.82 -7.31 -11.83
C GLN A 83 -7.89 -6.28 -12.25
N SER A 84 -8.33 -5.42 -11.34
CA SER A 84 -9.40 -4.44 -11.57
C SER A 84 -8.93 -3.02 -11.27
N PRO A 85 -8.17 -2.39 -12.19
CA PRO A 85 -7.63 -1.05 -11.95
C PRO A 85 -8.72 0.00 -11.67
N ARG A 86 -9.92 -0.13 -12.26
CA ARG A 86 -11.05 0.78 -12.02
C ARG A 86 -11.63 0.70 -10.61
N SER A 87 -11.42 -0.42 -9.92
CA SER A 87 -11.96 -0.66 -8.58
C SER A 87 -10.98 -0.25 -7.48
N VAL A 88 -9.81 0.30 -7.83
CA VAL A 88 -8.81 0.81 -6.89
C VAL A 88 -8.92 2.33 -6.75
N ASP A 89 -8.68 2.84 -5.54
CA ASP A 89 -8.69 4.27 -5.25
C ASP A 89 -7.75 5.05 -6.17
N TYR A 90 -8.30 6.07 -6.84
CA TYR A 90 -7.58 6.86 -7.84
C TYR A 90 -6.35 7.58 -7.26
N ASN A 91 -6.34 7.85 -5.95
CA ASN A 91 -5.20 8.48 -5.28
C ASN A 91 -3.96 7.58 -5.26
N VAL A 92 -4.12 6.26 -5.43
CA VAL A 92 -2.98 5.35 -5.54
C VAL A 92 -2.26 5.64 -6.86
N PHE A 93 -3.00 5.67 -7.97
CA PHE A 93 -2.43 5.89 -9.30
C PHE A 93 -1.83 7.28 -9.48
N SER A 94 -2.40 8.31 -8.85
CA SER A 94 -1.85 9.67 -8.92
C SER A 94 -0.49 9.81 -8.21
N ASN A 95 -0.23 8.96 -7.21
CA ASN A 95 1.06 8.92 -6.50
C ASN A 95 2.07 7.94 -7.15
N CYS A 96 1.65 7.13 -8.12
CA CYS A 96 2.53 6.22 -8.85
C CYS A 96 3.33 6.97 -9.92
N SER A 97 4.66 6.93 -9.83
CA SER A 97 5.54 7.49 -10.87
C SER A 97 5.65 6.60 -12.12
N THR A 98 5.28 5.33 -12.01
CA THR A 98 5.44 4.33 -13.07
C THR A 98 4.25 3.40 -13.03
N ASN A 99 3.59 3.23 -14.19
CA ASN A 99 2.45 2.34 -14.35
C ASN A 99 2.76 1.33 -15.44
N THR A 100 2.53 0.05 -15.16
CA THR A 100 2.74 -1.04 -16.11
C THR A 100 1.47 -1.87 -16.20
N THR A 101 0.95 -2.03 -17.41
CA THR A 101 -0.25 -2.80 -17.68
C THR A 101 0.16 -4.08 -18.40
N ALA A 102 -0.16 -5.23 -17.81
CA ALA A 102 0.04 -6.54 -18.45
C ALA A 102 -1.14 -6.88 -19.38
N ARG A 103 -1.19 -8.10 -19.91
CA ARG A 103 -2.32 -8.60 -20.71
C ARG A 103 -3.62 -8.40 -19.92
N VAL A 104 -4.53 -7.63 -20.52
CA VAL A 104 -5.89 -7.37 -20.02
C VAL A 104 -6.89 -8.35 -20.63
#